data_AF-A0A957SYU3-F1
#
_entry.id   AF-A0A957SYU3-F1
#
_cell.length_a   1.000
_cell.length_b   1.000
_cell.length_c   1.000
_cell.angle_alpha   90.00
_cell.angle_beta   90.00
_cell.angle_gamma   90.00
#
_symmetry.space_group_name_H-M   'P 1'
#
loop_
_entity.id
_entity.type
_entity.pdbx_description
1 polymer ?
#
loop_
_entity_poly.entity_id
_entity_poly.type
_entity_poly.pdbx_seq_one_letter_code
_entity_poly.pdbx_strand_id
1 'polypeptide(L)'
;MNRRNQILSGIALLQVVLIALVFWPGRGASAAAEPLFSGVTLDDIQAITIHEGDTSVHVARGGDGWVLPEADDFPVTSLTFFFNDT
;
A
#
# COMPACT_ATOMS: atom_id res chain seq x y z
N MET A 1 15.72 46.33 -15.66
CA MET A 1 15.90 44.90 -16.02
C MET A 1 15.45 44.66 -17.44
N ASN A 2 16.09 43.73 -18.16
CA ASN A 2 15.71 43.36 -19.52
C ASN A 2 14.27 42.80 -19.56
N ARG A 3 13.43 43.31 -20.48
CA ARG A 3 12.01 42.95 -20.59
C ARG A 3 11.79 41.43 -20.71
N ARG A 4 12.73 40.72 -21.35
CA ARG A 4 12.72 39.25 -21.46
C ARG A 4 12.87 38.57 -20.10
N ASN A 5 13.79 39.03 -19.26
CA ASN A 5 13.98 38.46 -17.92
C ASN A 5 12.75 38.70 -17.05
N GLN A 6 12.06 39.83 -17.23
CA GLN A 6 10.82 40.11 -16.49
C GLN A 6 9.67 39.15 -16.88
N ILE A 7 9.55 38.81 -18.16
CA ILE A 7 8.57 37.82 -18.65
C ILE A 7 8.92 36.42 -18.12
N LEU A 8 10.19 36.03 -18.21
CA LEU A 8 10.65 34.73 -17.71
C LEU A 8 10.46 34.59 -16.20
N SER A 9 10.74 35.65 -15.43
CA SER A 9 10.48 35.65 -13.98
C SER A 9 9.00 35.54 -13.64
N GLY A 10 8.12 36.18 -14.42
CA GLY A 10 6.68 36.02 -14.25
C GLY A 10 6.20 34.59 -14.50
N ILE A 11 6.69 33.96 -15.58
CA ILE A 11 6.39 32.57 -15.91
C ILE A 11 6.93 31.63 -14.84
N ALA A 12 8.15 31.87 -14.34
CA ALA A 12 8.76 31.05 -13.29
C ALA A 12 7.94 31.09 -12.00
N LEU A 13 7.44 32.26 -11.60
CA LEU A 13 6.55 32.38 -10.43
C LEU A 13 5.24 31.63 -10.63
N LEU A 14 4.64 31.73 -11.82
CA LEU A 14 3.44 30.98 -12.16
C LEU A 14 3.66 29.47 -12.06
N GLN A 15 4.81 28.97 -12.54
CA GLN A 15 5.16 27.56 -12.45
C GLN A 15 5.28 27.07 -11.00
N VAL A 16 5.90 27.86 -10.12
CA VAL A 16 6.00 27.52 -8.69
C VAL A 16 4.62 27.43 -8.04
N VAL A 17 3.70 28.36 -8.36
CA VAL A 17 2.32 28.34 -7.88
C VAL A 17 1.58 27.09 -8.37
N LEU A 18 1.73 26.74 -9.65
CA LEU A 18 1.11 25.54 -10.21
C LEU A 18 1.65 24.26 -9.56
N ILE A 19 2.96 24.16 -9.30
CA ILE A 19 3.55 23.03 -8.56
C ILE A 19 2.95 22.96 -7.16
N ALA A 20 2.88 24.07 -6.43
CA ALA A 20 2.31 24.09 -5.10
C ALA A 20 0.83 23.68 -5.08
N LEU A 21 0.05 24.02 -6.12
CA LEU A 21 -1.35 23.62 -6.26
C LEU A 21 -1.50 22.14 -6.65
N VAL A 22 -0.72 21.66 -7.62
CA VAL A 22 -0.79 20.27 -8.12
C VAL A 22 -0.28 19.29 -7.06
N PHE A 23 0.82 19.62 -6.41
CA PHE A 23 1.42 18.80 -5.36
C PHE A 23 0.96 19.21 -3.96
N TRP A 24 -0.14 19.99 -3.85
CA TRP A 24 -0.73 20.30 -2.55
C TRP A 24 -1.13 18.97 -1.90
N PRO A 25 -0.54 18.59 -0.74
CA PRO A 25 -0.74 17.27 -0.13
C PRO A 25 -2.14 17.06 0.46
N GLY A 26 -3.11 17.91 0.12
CA GLY A 26 -4.42 17.97 0.76
C GLY A 26 -5.53 17.14 0.12
N ARG A 27 -5.32 16.41 -0.99
CA ARG A 27 -6.36 15.58 -1.63
C ARG A 27 -5.82 14.34 -2.35
N GLY A 28 -4.74 13.74 -1.86
CA GLY A 28 -4.27 12.43 -2.32
C GLY A 28 -4.40 11.42 -1.20
N ALA A 29 -5.22 10.39 -1.41
CA ALA A 29 -5.37 9.18 -0.57
C ALA A 29 -6.23 9.28 0.72
N SER A 30 -7.33 10.02 0.71
CA SER A 30 -8.45 9.76 1.65
C SER A 30 -9.77 9.44 0.96
N ALA A 31 -9.72 9.03 -0.32
CA ALA A 31 -10.69 8.01 -0.70
C ALA A 31 -10.22 6.77 0.07
N ALA A 32 -10.97 6.36 1.08
CA ALA A 32 -10.86 5.00 1.60
C ALA A 32 -10.86 4.11 0.36
N ALA A 33 -9.70 3.58 0.01
CA ALA A 33 -9.60 2.69 -1.13
C ALA A 33 -10.53 1.55 -0.78
N GLU A 34 -11.63 1.41 -1.53
CA GLU A 34 -12.48 0.23 -1.38
C GLU A 34 -11.53 -0.97 -1.44
N PRO A 35 -11.60 -1.88 -0.45
CA PRO A 35 -10.75 -3.05 -0.45
C PRO A 35 -10.81 -3.70 -1.84
N LEU A 36 -9.64 -3.95 -2.44
CA LEU A 36 -9.55 -4.61 -3.76
C LEU A 36 -10.39 -5.89 -3.81
N PHE A 37 -10.57 -6.52 -2.65
CA PHE A 37 -11.49 -7.62 -2.42
C PHE A 37 -12.60 -7.16 -1.47
N SER A 38 -13.68 -6.62 -2.04
CA SER A 38 -14.89 -6.30 -1.28
C SER A 38 -15.52 -7.58 -0.72
N GLY A 39 -15.74 -7.64 0.59
CA GLY A 39 -16.46 -8.75 1.24
C GLY A 39 -15.62 -9.97 1.59
N VAL A 40 -14.29 -9.91 1.43
CA VAL A 40 -13.39 -10.94 1.97
C VAL A 40 -13.10 -10.64 3.44
N THR A 41 -13.48 -11.55 4.31
CA THR A 41 -13.17 -11.49 5.74
C THR A 41 -11.93 -12.31 6.05
N LEU A 42 -11.36 -12.11 7.23
CA LEU A 42 -10.18 -12.85 7.71
C LEU A 42 -10.43 -14.37 7.80
N ASP A 43 -11.70 -14.76 7.89
CA ASP A 43 -12.14 -16.15 7.89
C ASP A 43 -12.18 -16.81 6.52
N ASP A 44 -12.23 -16.01 5.45
CA ASP A 44 -12.21 -16.51 4.07
C ASP A 44 -10.78 -16.84 3.59
N ILE A 45 -9.75 -16.44 4.35
CA ILE A 45 -8.36 -16.65 3.99
C ILE A 45 -7.90 -18.04 4.47
N GLN A 46 -7.73 -18.95 3.53
CA GLN A 46 -7.31 -20.34 3.79
C GLN A 46 -5.80 -20.55 3.66
N ALA A 47 -5.12 -19.75 2.83
CA ALA A 47 -3.69 -19.85 2.61
C ALA A 47 -3.10 -18.53 2.13
N ILE A 48 -1.83 -18.30 2.45
CA ILE A 48 -1.06 -17.11 2.11
C ILE A 48 0.31 -17.56 1.66
N THR A 49 0.79 -17.00 0.56
CA THR A 49 2.18 -17.20 0.11
C THR A 49 2.86 -15.84 0.05
N ILE A 50 3.92 -15.68 0.83
CA ILE A 50 4.75 -14.48 0.86
C ILE A 50 5.94 -14.74 -0.06
N HIS A 51 6.13 -13.90 -1.07
CA HIS A 51 7.28 -13.98 -1.97
C HIS A 51 8.26 -12.83 -1.71
N GLU A 52 9.53 -13.14 -1.53
CA GLU A 52 10.65 -12.22 -1.47
C GLU A 52 11.76 -12.69 -2.43
N GLY A 53 11.76 -12.14 -3.65
CA GLY A 53 12.64 -12.61 -4.72
C GLY A 53 12.38 -14.07 -5.08
N ASP A 54 13.42 -14.90 -5.00
CA ASP A 54 13.33 -16.36 -5.21
C ASP A 54 12.87 -17.13 -3.95
N THR A 55 12.71 -16.43 -2.83
CA THR A 55 12.26 -17.05 -1.57
C THR A 55 10.75 -16.94 -1.47
N SER A 56 10.09 -18.03 -1.12
CA SER A 56 8.67 -18.02 -0.78
C SER A 56 8.43 -18.69 0.56
N VAL A 57 7.49 -18.16 1.32
CA VAL A 57 6.99 -18.76 2.56
C VAL A 57 5.50 -19.03 2.39
N HIS A 58 5.10 -20.29 2.46
CA HIS A 58 3.70 -20.67 2.43
C HIS A 58 3.16 -20.87 3.85
N VAL A 59 2.00 -20.26 4.13
CA VAL A 59 1.29 -20.38 5.41
C VAL A 59 -0.16 -20.74 5.12
N ALA A 60 -0.69 -21.77 5.77
CA ALA A 60 -2.05 -22.26 5.55
C ALA A 60 -2.81 -22.41 6.87
N ARG A 61 -4.15 -22.37 6.83
CA ARG A 61 -4.98 -22.80 7.97
C ARG A 61 -4.86 -24.31 8.12
N GLY A 62 -4.33 -24.76 9.26
CA GLY A 62 -4.37 -26.12 9.75
C GLY A 62 -5.51 -26.33 10.75
N GLY A 63 -5.50 -27.47 11.45
CA GLY A 63 -6.59 -27.86 12.37
C GLY A 63 -6.82 -26.88 13.52
N ASP A 64 -5.75 -26.47 14.21
CA ASP A 64 -5.81 -25.64 15.42
C ASP A 64 -5.35 -24.18 15.20
N GLY A 65 -4.99 -23.80 13.98
CA GLY A 65 -4.47 -22.46 13.69
C GLY A 65 -3.69 -22.38 12.38
N TRP A 66 -2.83 -21.37 12.26
CA TRP A 66 -1.96 -21.20 11.09
C TRP A 66 -0.73 -22.10 11.20
N VAL A 67 -0.35 -22.75 10.10
CA VAL A 67 0.79 -23.66 10.01
C VAL A 67 1.67 -23.35 8.81
N LEU A 68 2.93 -23.78 8.88
CA LEU A 68 3.86 -23.84 7.75
C LEU A 68 3.86 -25.26 7.18
N PRO A 69 3.08 -25.56 6.13
CA PRO A 69 2.97 -26.91 5.60
C PRO A 69 4.29 -27.42 4.99
N GLU A 70 5.18 -26.52 4.59
CA GLU A 70 6.52 -26.85 4.10
C GLU A 70 7.47 -27.29 5.23
N ALA A 71 7.10 -27.05 6.49
CA ALA A 71 7.86 -27.36 7.69
C ALA A 71 7.12 -28.36 8.58
N ASP A 72 6.51 -29.40 8.00
CA ASP A 72 5.77 -30.45 8.72
C ASP A 72 4.64 -29.89 9.59
N ASP A 73 3.86 -28.98 9.00
CA ASP A 73 2.77 -28.25 9.65
C ASP A 73 3.18 -27.51 10.94
N PHE A 74 4.41 -26.97 10.96
CA PHE A 74 4.92 -26.24 12.12
C PHE A 74 3.99 -25.07 12.51
N PRO A 75 3.58 -24.95 13.79
CA PRO A 75 2.60 -23.96 14.20
C PRO A 75 3.14 -22.53 14.15
N VAL A 76 2.34 -21.62 13.59
CA VAL A 76 2.64 -20.18 13.55
C VAL A 76 2.05 -19.52 14.80
N THR A 77 2.91 -18.96 15.65
CA THR A 77 2.51 -18.41 16.96
C THR A 77 1.76 -17.07 16.84
N SER A 78 2.08 -16.25 15.84
CA SER A 78 1.42 -14.98 15.59
C SER A 78 1.46 -14.62 14.12
N LEU A 79 0.31 -14.33 13.54
CA LEU A 79 0.16 -13.83 12.19
C LEU A 79 -0.62 -12.52 12.26
N THR A 80 0.06 -11.39 12.14
CA THR A 80 -0.58 -10.06 12.18
C THR A 80 -0.92 -9.64 10.77
N PHE A 81 -2.22 -9.52 10.52
CA PHE A 81 -2.70 -8.93 9.30
C PHE A 81 -2.99 -7.46 9.50
N PHE A 82 -2.47 -6.62 8.62
CA PHE A 82 -2.83 -5.21 8.58
C PHE A 82 -4.02 -5.06 7.63
N PHE A 83 -5.21 -5.43 8.11
CA PHE A 83 -6.44 -4.93 7.53
C PHE A 83 -6.67 -3.55 8.12
N ASN A 84 -6.76 -2.53 7.26
CA ASN A 84 -7.12 -1.19 7.70
C ASN A 84 -8.62 -1.19 8.02
N ASP A 85 -8.97 -1.69 9.20
CA ASP A 85 -10.33 -1.63 9.73
C ASP A 85 -10.65 -0.19 10.11
N THR A 86 -11.43 0.46 9.26
CA THR A 86 -12.12 1.74 9.52
C THR A 86 -13.60 1.56 9.36
#